data_AF-A0A7C1L1V4-F1
#
_entry.id   AF-A0A7C1L1V4-F1
#
_cell.length_a   1.000
_cell.length_b   1.000
_cell.length_c   1.000
_cell.angle_alpha   90.00
_cell.angle_beta   90.00
_cell.angle_gamma   90.00
#
_symmetry.space_group_name_H-M   'P 1'
#
loop_
_entity.id
_entity.type
_entity.pdbx_description
1 polymer ?
#
loop_
_entity_poly.entity_id
_entity_poly.type
_entity_poly.pdbx_seq_one_letter_code
_entity_poly.pdbx_strand_id
1 'polypeptide(L)'
;MIKEKLVEKLGDNIVKNSCLWYPEGEKNLRYFAEKFKDKNIIEIGTCYGLSAAVLSEYCEKVYTMDIMDFQGKYDVWYELQRHNIKFILLKDNIDKEIKIKELIDQHNISAVFIDGEHWYGQLKYDFNICAGIENILVHDYNDTHKEIKEFVDELKCEKEIRGNFVLCQKKNP
;
A
#
# COMPACT_ATOMS: atom_id res chain seq x y z
N MET A 1 19.20 0.92 -5.94
CA MET A 1 17.83 0.83 -5.38
C MET A 1 17.08 -0.34 -6.04
N ILE A 2 15.95 -0.84 -5.48
CA ILE A 2 15.21 -1.95 -6.12
C ILE A 2 14.79 -1.56 -7.54
N LYS A 3 14.30 -0.33 -7.69
CA LYS A 3 13.83 0.23 -8.95
C LYS A 3 14.83 0.02 -10.11
N GLU A 4 16.09 0.42 -9.91
CA GLU A 4 17.13 0.36 -10.95
C GLU A 4 17.40 -1.07 -11.40
N LYS A 5 17.51 -2.00 -10.44
CA LYS A 5 17.77 -3.42 -10.73
C LYS A 5 16.65 -4.07 -11.53
N LEU A 6 15.40 -3.70 -11.23
CA LEU A 6 14.25 -4.28 -11.92
C LEU A 6 14.00 -3.64 -13.27
N VAL A 7 14.25 -2.34 -13.44
CA VAL A 7 14.12 -1.69 -14.76
C VAL A 7 15.09 -2.29 -15.78
N GLU A 8 16.30 -2.62 -15.37
CA GLU A 8 17.29 -3.29 -16.23
C GLU A 8 16.81 -4.66 -16.73
N LYS A 9 16.09 -5.41 -15.88
CA LYS A 9 15.66 -6.79 -16.17
C LYS A 9 14.27 -6.91 -16.80
N LEU A 10 13.31 -6.11 -16.32
CA LEU A 10 11.88 -6.23 -16.61
C LEU A 10 11.34 -5.03 -17.40
N GLY A 11 12.18 -4.01 -17.66
CA GLY A 11 11.81 -2.79 -18.37
C GLY A 11 11.23 -1.70 -17.48
N ASP A 12 11.03 -0.52 -18.05
CA ASP A 12 10.52 0.66 -17.33
C ASP A 12 9.02 0.57 -17.00
N ASN A 13 8.28 -0.27 -17.70
CA ASN A 13 6.82 -0.37 -17.54
C ASN A 13 6.40 -0.83 -16.14
N ILE A 14 7.21 -1.66 -15.47
CA ILE A 14 6.91 -2.15 -14.13
C ILE A 14 6.92 -1.05 -13.06
N VAL A 15 7.59 0.08 -13.31
CA VAL A 15 7.64 1.21 -12.37
C VAL A 15 6.63 2.29 -12.69
N LYS A 16 5.98 2.23 -13.87
CA LYS A 16 4.94 3.20 -14.24
C LYS A 16 3.74 3.01 -13.33
N ASN A 17 3.16 4.12 -12.87
CA ASN A 17 2.02 4.16 -11.95
C ASN A 17 2.27 3.54 -10.56
N SER A 18 3.53 3.24 -10.21
CA SER A 18 3.90 2.86 -8.84
C SER A 18 4.25 4.09 -8.02
N CYS A 19 3.98 4.07 -6.71
CA CYS A 19 4.54 5.06 -5.78
C CYS A 19 6.09 5.14 -5.80
N LEU A 20 6.79 4.11 -6.31
CA LEU A 20 8.24 4.12 -6.55
C LEU A 20 8.65 4.89 -7.83
N TRP A 21 7.69 5.34 -8.65
CA TRP A 21 7.98 6.20 -9.80
C TRP A 21 8.62 7.52 -9.36
N TYR A 22 8.13 8.10 -8.26
CA TYR A 22 8.59 9.36 -7.71
C TYR A 22 10.06 9.27 -7.23
N PRO A 23 10.87 10.35 -7.38
CA PRO A 23 12.29 10.34 -7.04
C PRO A 23 12.62 9.82 -5.62
N GLU A 24 11.82 10.18 -4.62
CA GLU A 24 12.00 9.76 -3.23
C GLU A 24 11.00 8.67 -2.79
N GLY A 25 10.23 8.11 -3.74
CA GLY A 25 9.14 7.16 -3.45
C GLY A 25 9.60 5.94 -2.68
N GLU A 26 10.63 5.25 -3.20
CA GLU A 26 11.20 4.06 -2.54
C GLU A 26 11.74 4.38 -1.15
N LYS A 27 12.46 5.49 -0.99
CA LYS A 27 13.02 5.91 0.30
C LYS A 27 11.96 6.24 1.34
N ASN A 28 10.89 6.92 0.93
CA ASN A 28 9.80 7.27 1.83
C ASN A 28 8.96 6.05 2.22
N LEU A 29 8.69 5.14 1.27
CA LEU A 29 8.01 3.89 1.58
C LEU A 29 8.83 3.02 2.54
N ARG A 30 10.15 2.89 2.32
CA ARG A 30 11.07 2.19 3.23
C ARG A 30 11.02 2.76 4.65
N TYR A 31 11.03 4.09 4.78
CA TYR A 31 10.94 4.75 6.07
C TYR A 31 9.68 4.36 6.86
N PHE A 32 8.52 4.28 6.20
CA PHE A 32 7.30 3.82 6.86
C PHE A 32 7.28 2.30 7.07
N ALA A 33 7.80 1.52 6.13
CA ALA A 33 7.89 0.07 6.24
C ALA A 33 8.71 -0.38 7.46
N GLU A 34 9.79 0.34 7.80
CA GLU A 34 10.58 0.09 9.01
C GLU A 34 9.78 0.20 10.31
N LYS A 35 8.74 1.05 10.36
CA LYS A 35 7.85 1.16 11.52
C LYS A 35 6.94 -0.05 11.70
N PHE A 36 6.72 -0.81 10.63
CA PHE A 36 5.92 -2.03 10.60
C PHE A 36 6.79 -3.29 10.51
N LYS A 37 8.05 -3.18 10.89
CA LYS A 37 8.99 -4.31 10.86
C LYS A 37 8.45 -5.51 11.65
N ASP A 38 8.58 -6.69 11.06
CA ASP A 38 8.12 -7.97 11.62
C ASP A 38 6.59 -7.99 11.90
N LYS A 39 5.81 -7.16 11.20
CA LYS A 39 4.34 -7.14 11.29
C LYS A 39 3.68 -7.66 10.02
N ASN A 40 2.41 -8.04 10.17
CA ASN A 40 1.53 -8.32 9.04
C ASN A 40 0.83 -7.03 8.61
N ILE A 41 0.83 -6.76 7.31
CA ILE A 41 0.19 -5.57 6.75
C ILE A 41 -0.71 -5.91 5.57
N ILE A 42 -1.66 -5.03 5.30
CA ILE A 42 -2.47 -5.05 4.08
C ILE A 42 -1.99 -3.92 3.15
N GLU A 43 -1.94 -4.18 1.85
CA GLU A 43 -1.81 -3.16 0.80
C GLU A 43 -3.04 -3.21 -0.11
N ILE A 44 -3.67 -2.06 -0.35
CA ILE A 44 -4.77 -1.88 -1.32
C ILE A 44 -4.20 -1.15 -2.54
N GLY A 45 -4.24 -1.81 -3.70
CA GLY A 45 -3.57 -1.37 -4.92
C GLY A 45 -2.24 -2.09 -5.10
N THR A 46 -2.21 -3.13 -5.94
CA THR A 46 -1.00 -3.94 -6.17
C THR A 46 -0.26 -3.49 -7.43
N CYS A 47 -0.99 -3.26 -8.54
CA CYS A 47 -0.41 -3.04 -9.86
C CYS A 47 0.69 -4.09 -10.20
N TYR A 48 1.90 -3.65 -10.55
CA TYR A 48 3.07 -4.52 -10.80
C TYR A 48 3.82 -4.97 -9.53
N GLY A 49 3.26 -4.74 -8.33
CA GLY A 49 3.73 -5.35 -7.07
C GLY A 49 5.03 -4.81 -6.49
N LEU A 50 5.51 -3.65 -6.96
CA LEU A 50 6.76 -3.03 -6.48
C LEU A 50 6.70 -2.57 -5.03
N SER A 51 5.60 -1.93 -4.64
CA SER A 51 5.38 -1.47 -3.26
C SER A 51 5.25 -2.65 -2.31
N ALA A 52 4.47 -3.69 -2.66
CA ALA A 52 4.44 -4.96 -1.95
C ALA A 52 5.84 -5.55 -1.76
N ALA A 53 6.67 -5.52 -2.82
CA ALA A 53 8.04 -6.02 -2.77
C ALA A 53 8.92 -5.23 -1.79
N VAL A 54 8.83 -3.90 -1.76
CA VAL A 54 9.54 -3.06 -0.78
C VAL A 54 9.05 -3.36 0.64
N LEU A 55 7.73 -3.40 0.85
CA LEU A 55 7.14 -3.65 2.17
C LEU A 55 7.57 -5.01 2.73
N SER A 56 7.64 -6.03 1.86
CA SER A 56 8.01 -7.39 2.23
C SER A 56 9.46 -7.57 2.68
N GLU A 57 10.32 -6.56 2.48
CA GLU A 57 11.68 -6.55 3.04
C GLU A 57 11.70 -6.32 4.55
N TYR A 58 10.65 -5.69 5.09
CA TYR A 58 10.57 -5.31 6.50
C TYR A 58 9.46 -6.05 7.23
N CYS A 59 8.34 -6.31 6.57
CA CYS A 59 7.14 -6.90 7.16
C CYS A 59 7.24 -8.43 7.20
N GLU A 60 6.61 -9.05 8.20
CA GLU A 60 6.51 -10.52 8.30
C GLU A 60 5.70 -11.08 7.12
N LYS A 61 4.53 -10.51 6.86
CA LYS A 61 3.66 -10.87 5.74
C LYS A 61 3.03 -9.63 5.12
N VAL A 62 2.98 -9.59 3.79
CA VAL A 62 2.27 -8.56 3.03
C VAL A 62 1.08 -9.21 2.32
N TYR A 63 -0.13 -8.76 2.65
CA TYR A 63 -1.35 -9.11 1.93
C TYR A 63 -1.70 -7.97 0.99
N THR A 64 -1.41 -8.13 -0.30
CA THR A 64 -1.69 -7.10 -1.30
C THR A 64 -2.91 -7.50 -2.12
N MET A 65 -3.78 -6.53 -2.42
CA MET A 65 -5.05 -6.77 -3.10
C MET A 65 -5.32 -5.76 -4.20
N ASP A 66 -5.91 -6.26 -5.29
CA ASP A 66 -6.23 -5.47 -6.48
C ASP A 66 -7.41 -6.12 -7.22
N ILE A 67 -8.13 -5.33 -8.01
CA ILE A 67 -9.17 -5.82 -8.92
C ILE A 67 -8.56 -6.44 -10.20
N MET A 68 -7.29 -6.15 -10.48
CA MET A 68 -6.57 -6.64 -11.66
C MET A 68 -5.41 -7.56 -11.29
N ASP A 69 -5.33 -8.73 -11.95
CA ASP A 69 -4.22 -9.69 -11.81
C ASP A 69 -3.12 -9.43 -12.85
N PHE A 70 -2.33 -8.36 -12.67
CA PHE A 70 -1.17 -8.09 -13.52
C PHE A 70 -0.09 -9.15 -13.32
N GLN A 71 0.29 -9.89 -14.37
CA GLN A 71 1.27 -10.98 -14.24
C GLN A 71 2.66 -10.50 -13.83
N GLY A 72 3.06 -9.29 -14.25
CA GLY A 72 4.40 -8.75 -13.97
C GLY A 72 4.74 -8.61 -12.49
N LYS A 73 3.75 -8.60 -11.57
CA LYS A 73 4.04 -8.63 -10.14
C LYS A 73 4.72 -9.92 -9.70
N TYR A 74 4.36 -11.06 -10.29
CA TYR A 74 4.99 -12.33 -9.96
C TYR A 74 6.44 -12.37 -10.44
N ASP A 75 6.75 -11.77 -11.59
CA ASP A 75 8.12 -11.61 -12.08
C ASP A 75 8.94 -10.71 -11.15
N VAL A 76 8.38 -9.58 -10.70
CA VAL A 76 8.99 -8.69 -9.72
C VAL A 76 9.31 -9.43 -8.41
N TRP A 77 8.35 -10.19 -7.88
CA TRP A 77 8.53 -10.93 -6.62
C TRP A 77 9.53 -12.08 -6.77
N TYR A 78 9.52 -12.77 -7.92
CA TYR A 78 10.47 -13.82 -8.23
C TYR A 78 11.90 -13.29 -8.32
N GLU A 79 12.12 -12.23 -9.10
CA GLU A 79 13.45 -11.62 -9.29
C GLU A 79 14.05 -11.08 -7.99
N LEU A 80 13.20 -10.62 -7.06
CA LEU A 80 13.60 -10.14 -5.74
C LEU A 80 13.60 -11.23 -4.66
N GLN A 81 13.22 -12.46 -4.98
CA GLN A 81 13.11 -13.57 -4.03
C GLN A 81 12.20 -13.21 -2.83
N ARG A 82 11.02 -12.64 -3.12
CA ARG A 82 10.01 -12.30 -2.11
C ARG A 82 8.99 -13.43 -2.00
N HIS A 83 8.98 -14.10 -0.86
CA HIS A 83 8.13 -15.28 -0.60
C HIS A 83 7.02 -15.02 0.44
N ASN A 84 7.05 -13.87 1.09
CA ASN A 84 6.13 -13.46 2.15
C ASN A 84 5.01 -12.54 1.65
N ILE A 85 4.79 -12.44 0.35
CA ILE A 85 3.69 -11.69 -0.25
C ILE A 85 2.55 -12.64 -0.61
N LYS A 86 1.30 -12.26 -0.32
CA LYS A 86 0.09 -12.95 -0.76
C LYS A 86 -0.78 -11.98 -1.56
N PHE A 87 -1.00 -12.29 -2.83
CA PHE A 87 -1.94 -11.57 -3.67
C PHE A 87 -3.38 -12.03 -3.39
N ILE A 88 -4.31 -11.09 -3.41
CA ILE A 88 -5.75 -11.33 -3.29
C ILE A 88 -6.43 -10.59 -4.43
N LEU A 89 -6.97 -11.35 -5.39
CA LEU A 89 -7.80 -10.78 -6.46
C LEU A 89 -9.18 -10.42 -5.90
N LEU A 90 -9.57 -9.18 -6.08
CA LEU A 90 -10.86 -8.63 -5.65
C LEU A 90 -11.85 -8.63 -6.81
N LYS A 91 -13.11 -8.98 -6.51
CA LYS A 91 -14.19 -8.89 -7.51
C LYS A 91 -14.83 -7.51 -7.55
N ASP A 92 -15.05 -6.93 -6.38
CA ASP A 92 -15.71 -5.65 -6.18
C ASP A 92 -15.41 -5.13 -4.75
N ASN A 93 -16.04 -4.02 -4.39
CA ASN A 93 -15.88 -3.42 -3.05
C ASN A 93 -16.48 -4.29 -1.92
N ILE A 94 -17.55 -5.06 -2.17
CA ILE A 94 -18.12 -5.95 -1.14
C ILE A 94 -17.13 -7.07 -0.81
N ASP A 95 -16.55 -7.69 -1.84
CA ASP A 95 -15.49 -8.69 -1.68
C ASP A 95 -14.27 -8.11 -0.96
N LYS A 96 -13.86 -6.88 -1.30
CA LYS A 96 -12.78 -6.17 -0.61
C LYS A 96 -13.02 -6.02 0.89
N GLU A 97 -14.20 -5.56 1.28
CA GLU A 97 -14.58 -5.40 2.69
C GLU A 97 -14.54 -6.74 3.45
N ILE A 98 -15.10 -7.80 2.86
CA ILE A 98 -15.08 -9.14 3.45
C ILE A 98 -13.63 -9.62 3.65
N LYS A 99 -12.78 -9.48 2.62
CA LYS A 99 -11.38 -9.94 2.68
C LYS A 99 -10.57 -9.15 3.69
N ILE A 100 -10.70 -7.83 3.74
CA ILE A 100 -10.01 -7.01 4.74
C ILE A 100 -10.42 -7.43 6.15
N LYS A 101 -11.72 -7.60 6.40
CA LYS A 101 -12.20 -8.03 7.71
C LYS A 101 -11.67 -9.40 8.10
N GLU A 102 -11.72 -10.39 7.20
CA GLU A 102 -11.15 -11.72 7.42
C GLU A 102 -9.65 -11.66 7.78
N LEU A 103 -8.87 -10.83 7.07
CA LEU A 103 -7.44 -10.69 7.34
C LEU A 103 -7.18 -10.04 8.70
N ILE A 104 -7.92 -8.99 9.04
CA ILE A 104 -7.80 -8.32 10.34
C ILE A 104 -8.08 -9.30 11.48
N ASP A 105 -9.16 -10.07 11.37
CA ASP A 105 -9.59 -11.02 12.40
C ASP A 105 -8.61 -12.21 12.56
N GLN A 106 -7.94 -12.62 11.48
CA GLN A 106 -7.13 -13.85 11.46
C GLN A 106 -5.61 -13.63 11.61
N HIS A 107 -5.09 -12.45 11.25
CA HIS A 107 -3.66 -12.28 11.01
C HIS A 107 -2.99 -11.15 11.79
N ASN A 108 -3.67 -10.56 12.79
CA ASN A 108 -3.09 -9.49 13.63
C ASN A 108 -2.46 -8.36 12.79
N ILE A 109 -3.24 -7.82 11.86
CA ILE A 109 -2.81 -6.77 10.94
C ILE A 109 -2.46 -5.51 11.73
N SER A 110 -1.25 -4.99 11.54
CA SER A 110 -0.75 -3.82 12.28
C SER A 110 -0.86 -2.51 11.50
N ALA A 111 -0.94 -2.59 10.17
CA ALA A 111 -1.08 -1.43 9.30
C ALA A 111 -1.77 -1.78 7.98
N VAL A 112 -2.38 -0.77 7.37
CA VAL A 112 -2.86 -0.81 5.98
C VAL A 112 -2.15 0.28 5.18
N PHE A 113 -1.68 -0.07 3.98
CA PHE A 113 -1.20 0.86 2.98
C PHE A 113 -2.25 1.00 1.87
N ILE A 114 -2.70 2.22 1.59
CA ILE A 114 -3.68 2.52 0.55
C ILE A 114 -2.96 3.27 -0.58
N ASP A 115 -2.83 2.59 -1.72
CA ASP A 115 -2.22 3.06 -2.98
C ASP A 115 -3.10 2.62 -4.17
N GLY A 116 -4.42 2.74 -3.99
CA GLY A 116 -5.45 2.34 -4.95
C GLY A 116 -5.91 3.51 -5.81
N GLU A 117 -7.23 3.60 -6.04
CA GLU A 117 -7.79 4.68 -6.88
C GLU A 117 -7.63 6.07 -6.24
N HIS A 118 -7.32 7.06 -7.08
CA HIS A 118 -6.97 8.40 -6.64
C HIS A 118 -8.15 9.38 -6.60
N TRP A 119 -9.31 8.97 -6.07
CA TRP A 119 -10.47 9.86 -5.91
C TRP A 119 -11.11 9.78 -4.52
N TYR A 120 -11.75 10.87 -4.11
CA TYR A 120 -12.15 11.13 -2.71
C TYR A 120 -13.01 9.99 -2.13
N GLY A 121 -14.06 9.57 -2.85
CA GLY A 121 -15.02 8.61 -2.31
C GLY A 121 -14.48 7.19 -2.20
N GLN A 122 -13.61 6.75 -3.11
CA GLN A 122 -12.96 5.44 -3.00
C GLN A 122 -11.94 5.42 -1.86
N LEU A 123 -11.12 6.47 -1.72
CA LEU A 123 -10.21 6.56 -0.58
C LEU A 123 -10.98 6.58 0.75
N LYS A 124 -12.07 7.34 0.84
CA LYS A 124 -12.95 7.35 2.01
C LYS A 124 -13.54 5.98 2.31
N TYR A 125 -13.95 5.25 1.28
CA TYR A 125 -14.44 3.88 1.42
C TYR A 125 -13.34 2.96 1.97
N ASP A 126 -12.17 2.92 1.33
CA ASP A 126 -11.04 2.06 1.71
C ASP A 126 -10.54 2.40 3.14
N PHE A 127 -10.52 3.68 3.52
CA PHE A 127 -10.18 4.10 4.88
C PHE A 127 -11.19 3.61 5.93
N ASN A 128 -12.49 3.63 5.61
CA ASN A 128 -13.57 3.25 6.52
C ASN A 128 -13.64 1.74 6.75
N ILE A 129 -13.45 0.92 5.71
CA ILE A 129 -13.42 -0.54 5.88
C ILE A 129 -12.20 -0.99 6.70
N CYS A 130 -11.16 -0.15 6.79
CA CYS A 130 -10.02 -0.31 7.68
C CYS A 130 -10.22 0.34 9.07
N ALA A 131 -11.46 0.57 9.51
CA ALA A 131 -11.78 1.24 10.78
C ALA A 131 -11.04 0.66 12.00
N GLY A 132 -10.87 -0.66 12.07
CA GLY A 132 -10.21 -1.37 13.18
C GLY A 132 -8.68 -1.33 13.20
N ILE A 133 -8.04 -0.68 12.22
CA ILE A 133 -6.58 -0.59 12.15
C ILE A 133 -6.10 0.80 12.56
N GLU A 134 -5.14 0.84 13.49
CA GLU A 134 -4.59 2.07 14.05
C GLU A 134 -3.73 2.83 13.04
N ASN A 135 -2.94 2.12 12.23
CA ASN A 135 -1.96 2.70 11.31
C ASN A 135 -2.44 2.57 9.86
N ILE A 136 -2.80 3.68 9.24
CA ILE A 136 -3.17 3.72 7.81
C ILE A 136 -2.21 4.64 7.07
N LEU A 137 -1.38 4.07 6.21
CA LEU A 137 -0.50 4.79 5.30
C LEU A 137 -1.26 5.07 4.00
N VAL A 138 -1.26 6.31 3.54
CA VAL A 138 -1.92 6.76 2.31
C VAL A 138 -0.87 7.37 1.39
N HIS A 139 -0.89 6.99 0.12
CA HIS A 139 -0.04 7.58 -0.93
C HIS A 139 -0.77 8.71 -1.69
N ASP A 140 -0.06 9.40 -2.59
CA ASP A 140 -0.52 10.54 -3.39
C ASP A 140 -1.08 11.74 -2.62
N TYR A 141 -0.57 11.99 -1.41
CA TYR A 141 -0.81 13.25 -0.71
C TYR A 141 0.02 14.40 -1.33
N ASN A 142 -0.53 15.05 -2.36
CA ASN A 142 0.09 16.19 -3.04
C ASN A 142 -0.95 17.07 -3.76
N ASP A 143 -0.51 18.23 -4.28
CA ASP A 143 -1.38 19.20 -4.95
C ASP A 143 -1.94 18.74 -6.30
N THR A 144 -1.36 17.68 -6.89
CA THR A 144 -1.86 17.07 -8.13
C THR A 144 -3.06 16.18 -7.85
N HIS A 145 -3.09 15.49 -6.70
CA HIS A 145 -4.18 14.61 -6.28
C HIS A 145 -5.03 15.30 -5.20
N LYS A 146 -5.69 16.39 -5.59
CA LYS A 146 -6.44 17.27 -4.66
C LYS A 146 -7.48 16.52 -3.83
N GLU A 147 -8.16 15.56 -4.40
CA GLU A 147 -9.19 14.77 -3.71
C GLU A 147 -8.61 13.90 -2.58
N ILE A 148 -7.42 13.34 -2.79
CA ILE A 148 -6.68 12.58 -1.77
C ILE A 148 -6.23 13.52 -0.66
N LYS A 149 -5.64 14.66 -1.05
CA LYS A 149 -5.21 15.69 -0.11
C LYS A 149 -6.38 16.21 0.75
N GLU A 150 -7.50 16.52 0.12
CA GLU A 150 -8.73 17.00 0.77
C GLU A 150 -9.24 16.00 1.80
N PHE A 151 -9.42 14.73 1.41
CA PHE A 151 -9.86 13.70 2.35
C PHE A 151 -8.90 13.54 3.52
N VAL A 152 -7.59 13.44 3.26
CA VAL A 152 -6.59 13.28 4.31
C VAL A 152 -6.63 14.48 5.27
N ASP A 153 -6.70 15.71 4.76
CA ASP A 153 -6.73 16.93 5.59
C ASP A 153 -7.94 16.96 6.54
N GLU A 154 -9.10 16.42 6.13
CA GLU A 154 -10.30 16.31 6.96
C GLU A 154 -10.20 15.28 8.11
N LEU A 155 -9.30 14.30 8.00
CA LEU A 155 -9.17 13.24 9.00
C LEU A 155 -8.72 13.80 10.36
N LYS A 156 -9.48 13.46 11.41
CA LYS A 156 -9.16 13.82 12.80
C LYS A 156 -8.25 12.79 13.46
N CYS A 157 -7.06 12.60 12.90
CA CYS A 157 -6.03 11.68 13.40
C CYS A 157 -4.67 12.38 13.51
N GLU A 158 -3.73 11.75 14.22
CA GLU A 158 -2.33 12.16 14.17
C GLU A 158 -1.75 11.78 12.80
N LYS A 159 -0.98 12.69 12.21
CA LYS A 159 -0.44 12.54 10.85
C LYS A 159 1.06 12.71 10.85
N GLU A 160 1.75 11.75 10.25
CA GLU A 160 3.16 11.86 9.91
C GLU A 160 3.30 11.89 8.38
N ILE A 161 3.87 12.99 7.86
CA ILE A 161 3.93 13.24 6.41
C ILE A 161 5.38 13.13 5.93
N ARG A 162 5.60 12.42 4.83
CA ARG A 162 6.92 12.34 4.19
C ARG A 162 6.80 12.20 2.67
N GLY A 163 7.11 13.28 1.95
CA GLY A 163 6.85 13.35 0.51
C GLY A 163 5.35 13.21 0.23
N ASN A 164 4.98 12.31 -0.69
CA ASN A 164 3.59 12.05 -1.07
C ASN A 164 2.88 11.03 -0.15
N PHE A 165 3.48 10.66 0.98
CA PHE A 165 2.95 9.66 1.90
C PHE A 165 2.49 10.31 3.20
N VAL A 166 1.36 9.85 3.72
CA VAL A 166 0.83 10.24 5.04
C VAL A 166 0.50 9.00 5.84
N LEU A 167 1.14 8.84 6.99
CA LEU A 167 0.73 7.86 7.99
C LEU A 167 -0.29 8.52 8.92
N CYS A 168 -1.53 8.07 8.82
CA CYS A 168 -2.63 8.43 9.70
C CYS A 168 -2.70 7.44 10.87
N GLN A 169 -2.51 7.95 12.09
CA GLN A 169 -2.56 7.17 13.33
C GLN A 169 -3.84 7.49 14.09
N LYS A 170 -4.78 6.54 14.09
CA LYS A 170 -6.03 6.66 14.83
C LYS A 170 -5.73 6.48 16.32
N LYS A 171 -6.14 7.44 17.14
CA LYS A 171 -6.21 7.23 18.59
C LYS A 171 -7.42 6.35 18.84
N ASN A 172 -7.21 5.11 19.24
CA ASN A 172 -8.28 4.32 19.82
C ASN A 172 -8.78 5.07 21.08
N PRO A 173 -10.09 5.38 21.17
CA PRO A 173 -10.65 6.02 22.36
C PRO A 173 -10.51 5.15 23.61
#